data_AF-A0A7S4RJ87-F1
#
_entry.id   AF-A0A7S4RJ87-F1
#
_cell.length_a   1.000
_cell.length_b   1.000
_cell.length_c   1.000
_cell.angle_alpha   90.00
_cell.angle_beta   90.00
_cell.angle_gamma   90.00
#
_symmetry.space_group_name_H-M   'P 1'
#
loop_
_entity.id
_entity.type
_entity.pdbx_description
1 polymer ?
#
loop_
_entity_poly.entity_id
_entity_poly.type
_entity_poly.pdbx_seq_one_letter_code
_entity_poly.pdbx_strand_id
1 'polypeptide(L)'
;MTRKIGGYDEDFLINRASEIVESKCENSSLFCSVQEAQMPRFEMSELTIGRILGKGGFCEVNEILKVTLSDTEKNGAANGSNGHAVPQRGLTRLNSTKWGNLVQDRNFIAETCIRKGKDVRYAIKRLSDETAESPERFVAGVIDLAIESRFLSVIKHPNIIKMRAMAVGDPHKPGFFVVLDRLYDTLSSKIDKWKKEKSKV
;
A
#
# COMPACT_ATOMS: atom_id res chain seq x y z
N MET A 1 -12.56 26.84 0.46
CA MET A 1 -12.88 26.62 1.88
C MET A 1 -12.18 25.34 2.30
N THR A 2 -11.26 25.41 3.27
CA THR A 2 -10.58 24.23 3.80
C THR A 2 -11.58 23.40 4.63
N ARG A 3 -11.50 22.07 4.51
CA ARG A 3 -12.32 21.16 5.32
C ARG A 3 -12.02 21.37 6.80
N LYS A 4 -13.06 21.30 7.65
CA LYS A 4 -12.92 21.42 9.10
C LYS A 4 -13.13 20.09 9.80
N ILE A 5 -12.35 19.83 10.84
CA ILE A 5 -12.44 18.65 11.71
C ILE A 5 -12.44 19.17 13.15
N GLY A 6 -13.52 18.93 13.89
CA GLY A 6 -13.67 19.40 15.28
C GLY A 6 -13.44 20.90 15.48
N GLY A 7 -13.75 21.73 14.48
CA GLY A 7 -13.54 23.19 14.51
C GLY A 7 -12.19 23.68 14.03
N TYR A 8 -11.22 22.79 13.81
CA TYR A 8 -9.89 23.12 13.28
C TYR A 8 -9.86 22.93 11.76
N ASP A 9 -9.02 23.72 11.09
CA ASP A 9 -8.76 23.53 9.66
C ASP A 9 -7.94 22.24 9.45
N GLU A 10 -8.33 21.44 8.46
CA GLU A 10 -7.68 20.14 8.19
C GLU A 10 -6.19 20.30 7.88
N ASP A 11 -5.80 21.33 7.13
CA ASP A 11 -4.39 21.62 6.81
C ASP A 11 -3.56 21.93 8.07
N PHE A 12 -4.14 22.59 9.08
CA PHE A 12 -3.47 22.84 10.34
C PHE A 12 -3.16 21.52 11.07
N LEU A 13 -4.13 20.60 11.09
CA LEU A 13 -3.95 19.27 11.70
C LEU A 13 -2.93 18.43 10.94
N ILE A 14 -2.94 18.48 9.61
CA ILE A 14 -1.96 17.79 8.75
C ILE A 14 -0.55 18.30 9.01
N ASN A 15 -0.35 19.62 9.06
CA ASN A 15 0.96 20.21 9.35
C ASN A 15 1.46 19.74 10.73
N ARG A 16 0.57 19.72 11.73
CA ARG A 16 0.92 19.22 13.06
C ARG A 16 1.32 17.75 13.04
N ALA A 17 0.62 16.92 12.27
CA ALA A 17 0.98 15.51 12.09
C ALA A 17 2.36 15.36 11.42
N SER A 18 2.64 16.14 10.37
CA SER A 18 3.94 16.13 9.66
C SER A 18 5.10 16.43 10.60
N GLU A 19 4.99 17.50 11.40
CA GLU A 19 6.02 17.87 12.39
C GLU A 19 6.32 16.71 13.36
N ILE A 20 5.27 16.01 13.83
CA ILE A 20 5.43 14.89 14.76
C ILE A 20 6.08 13.69 14.06
N VAL A 21 5.69 13.39 12.82
CA VAL A 21 6.30 12.29 12.04
C VAL A 21 7.78 12.58 11.78
N GLU A 22 8.11 13.79 11.36
CA GLU A 22 9.49 14.23 11.11
C GLU A 22 10.34 14.12 12.38
N SER A 23 9.89 14.69 13.49
CA SER A 23 10.59 14.62 14.77
C SER A 23 10.78 13.17 15.25
N LYS A 24 9.78 12.29 15.04
CA LYS A 24 9.91 10.86 15.38
C LYS A 24 10.88 10.11 14.48
N CYS A 25 11.14 10.60 13.27
CA CYS A 25 11.95 9.91 12.27
C CYS A 25 13.38 10.44 12.16
N GLU A 26 13.64 11.69 12.55
CA GLU A 26 14.91 12.41 12.28
C GLU A 26 16.16 11.67 12.79
N ASN A 27 16.04 10.97 13.92
CA ASN A 27 17.16 10.28 14.58
C ASN A 27 17.21 8.77 14.31
N SER A 28 16.32 8.26 13.44
CA SER A 28 16.21 6.83 13.18
C SER A 28 17.06 6.40 12.00
N SER A 29 18.00 5.49 12.22
CA SER A 29 18.77 4.85 11.15
C SER A 29 18.00 3.72 10.43
N LEU A 30 16.78 3.42 10.88
CA LEU A 30 15.96 2.36 10.29
C LEU A 30 15.32 2.79 8.96
N PHE A 31 14.98 4.08 8.84
CA PHE A 31 14.26 4.58 7.67
C PHE A 31 15.21 4.86 6.50
N CYS A 32 14.77 4.52 5.29
CA CYS A 32 15.57 4.68 4.08
C CYS A 32 14.73 5.37 3.00
N SER A 33 14.97 6.67 2.80
CA SER A 33 14.26 7.48 1.79
C SER A 33 14.41 6.93 0.37
N VAL A 34 15.55 6.31 0.06
CA VAL A 34 15.79 5.66 -1.25
C VAL A 34 14.85 4.46 -1.45
N GLN A 35 14.65 3.64 -0.43
CA GLN A 35 13.73 2.50 -0.53
C GLN A 35 12.28 2.96 -0.61
N GLU A 36 11.90 3.99 0.14
CA GLU A 36 10.58 4.61 0.05
C GLU A 36 10.31 5.22 -1.33
N ALA A 37 11.30 5.90 -1.92
CA ALA A 37 11.18 6.49 -3.25
C ALA A 37 11.05 5.44 -4.38
N GLN A 38 11.57 4.23 -4.17
CA GLN A 38 11.47 3.13 -5.14
C GLN A 38 10.12 2.39 -5.08
N MET A 39 9.28 2.66 -4.08
CA MET A 39 7.97 2.02 -3.97
C MET A 39 7.08 2.44 -5.14
N PRO A 40 6.40 1.49 -5.81
CA PRO A 40 5.35 1.82 -6.76
C PRO A 40 4.29 2.73 -6.14
N ARG A 41 3.79 3.67 -6.92
CA ARG A 41 2.76 4.61 -6.48
C ARG A 41 1.52 4.51 -7.35
N PHE A 42 0.35 4.69 -6.75
CA PHE A 42 -0.93 4.71 -7.44
C PHE A 42 -1.77 5.90 -7.00
N GLU A 43 -2.56 6.44 -7.92
CA GLU A 43 -3.71 7.24 -7.58
C GLU A 43 -4.86 6.34 -7.12
N MET A 44 -5.74 6.86 -6.25
CA MET A 44 -6.92 6.10 -5.82
C MET A 44 -7.85 5.77 -7.00
N SER A 45 -7.91 6.64 -8.01
CA SER A 45 -8.68 6.48 -9.25
C SER A 45 -8.28 5.23 -10.06
N GLU A 46 -7.04 4.77 -9.94
CA GLU A 46 -6.53 3.58 -10.62
C GLU A 46 -6.98 2.28 -9.95
N LEU A 47 -7.49 2.34 -8.71
CA LEU A 47 -7.78 1.18 -7.89
C LEU A 47 -9.30 0.96 -7.78
N THR A 48 -9.76 -0.23 -8.19
CA THR A 48 -11.13 -0.66 -7.90
C THR A 48 -11.16 -1.36 -6.55
N ILE A 49 -11.79 -0.71 -5.56
CA ILE A 49 -11.85 -1.20 -4.19
C ILE A 49 -13.07 -2.09 -3.99
N GLY A 50 -12.89 -3.22 -3.31
CA GLY A 50 -13.94 -4.16 -2.95
C GLY A 50 -14.36 -4.04 -1.49
N ARG A 51 -14.83 -5.16 -0.92
CA ARG A 51 -15.34 -5.20 0.44
C ARG A 51 -14.26 -4.90 1.49
N ILE A 52 -14.72 -4.50 2.67
CA ILE A 52 -13.89 -4.36 3.86
C ILE A 52 -13.41 -5.73 4.33
N LEU A 53 -12.12 -5.86 4.57
CA LEU A 53 -11.44 -7.03 5.13
C LEU A 53 -11.23 -6.89 6.64
N GLY A 54 -11.11 -5.66 7.14
CA GLY A 54 -10.98 -5.38 8.56
C GLY A 54 -11.02 -3.88 8.85
N LYS A 55 -11.39 -3.56 10.10
CA LYS A 55 -11.33 -2.21 10.66
C LYS A 55 -10.37 -2.22 11.85
N GLY A 56 -9.42 -1.30 11.86
CA GLY A 56 -8.53 -1.03 12.98
C GLY A 56 -8.99 0.19 13.77
N GLY A 57 -8.14 0.66 14.69
CA GLY A 57 -8.46 1.84 15.51
C GLY A 57 -8.59 3.14 14.71
N PHE A 58 -7.82 3.30 13.63
CA PHE A 58 -7.81 4.50 12.78
C PHE A 58 -8.00 4.20 11.29
N CYS A 59 -7.57 3.02 10.85
CA CYS A 59 -7.60 2.65 9.44
C CYS A 59 -8.64 1.59 9.17
N GLU A 60 -9.09 1.54 7.93
CA GLU A 60 -9.80 0.41 7.36
C GLU A 60 -8.98 -0.25 6.26
N VAL A 61 -9.26 -1.53 6.05
CA VAL A 61 -8.58 -2.35 5.05
C VAL A 61 -9.61 -2.94 4.11
N ASN A 62 -9.44 -2.74 2.81
CA ASN A 62 -10.31 -3.28 1.77
C ASN A 62 -9.51 -4.16 0.81
N GLU A 63 -10.18 -5.04 0.08
CA GLU A 63 -9.55 -5.73 -1.05
C GLU A 63 -9.43 -4.83 -2.28
N ILE A 64 -8.39 -5.05 -3.09
CA ILE A 64 -8.24 -4.42 -4.40
C ILE A 64 -8.68 -5.43 -5.46
N LEU A 65 -9.77 -5.12 -6.16
CA LEU A 65 -10.38 -5.98 -7.17
C LEU A 65 -9.70 -5.84 -8.53
N LYS A 66 -9.19 -4.66 -8.84
CA LYS A 66 -8.57 -4.34 -10.12
C LYS A 66 -7.66 -3.12 -9.98
N VAL A 67 -6.61 -3.09 -10.78
CA VAL A 67 -5.76 -1.92 -11.00
C VAL A 67 -5.85 -1.56 -12.48
N THR A 68 -6.14 -0.30 -12.79
CA THR A 68 -6.27 0.20 -14.16
C THR A 68 -5.24 1.30 -14.38
N LEU A 69 -4.20 0.97 -15.15
CA LEU A 69 -3.15 1.91 -15.51
C LEU A 69 -3.54 2.71 -16.76
N SER A 70 -3.25 4.01 -16.75
CA SER A 70 -3.40 4.91 -17.90
C SER A 70 -2.55 4.43 -19.09
N ASP A 71 -3.08 4.53 -20.31
CA ASP A 71 -2.41 4.00 -21.51
C ASP A 71 -1.04 4.64 -21.81
N THR A 72 -0.79 5.85 -21.30
CA THR A 72 0.52 6.52 -21.41
C THR A 72 1.64 5.71 -20.73
N GLU A 73 1.34 4.92 -19.70
CA GLU A 73 2.32 4.14 -18.94
C GLU A 73 2.60 2.75 -19.53
N LYS A 74 1.74 2.26 -20.43
CA LYS A 74 1.95 0.99 -21.15
C LYS A 74 3.06 1.08 -22.20
N ASN A 75 3.36 2.30 -22.67
CA ASN A 75 4.35 2.55 -23.72
C ASN A 75 5.73 3.01 -23.21
N GLY A 76 5.89 3.24 -21.91
CA GLY A 76 7.14 3.72 -21.30
C GLY A 76 8.30 2.71 -21.26
N ALA A 77 8.06 1.46 -21.68
CA ALA A 77 9.09 0.41 -21.73
C ALA A 77 9.80 0.30 -23.09
N ALA A 78 9.50 1.16 -24.08
CA ALA A 78 9.94 0.99 -25.46
C ALA A 78 10.77 2.14 -26.07
N ASN A 79 11.37 3.03 -25.27
CA ASN A 79 12.30 4.05 -25.79
C ASN A 79 13.70 3.89 -25.21
N GLY A 80 14.43 2.92 -25.76
CA GLY A 80 15.87 2.76 -25.62
C GLY A 80 16.44 2.06 -26.85
N SER A 81 17.14 2.85 -27.69
CA SER A 81 18.00 2.48 -28.83
C SER A 81 17.40 1.82 -30.08
N ASN A 82 17.57 2.52 -31.22
CA ASN A 82 17.51 1.97 -32.56
C ASN A 82 18.45 0.77 -32.72
N GLY A 83 17.87 -0.41 -32.88
CA GLY A 83 18.52 -1.62 -33.36
C GLY A 83 17.44 -2.60 -33.79
N HIS A 84 17.52 -3.12 -35.02
CA HIS A 84 16.54 -4.03 -35.60
C HIS A 84 16.24 -5.21 -34.66
N ALA A 85 15.04 -5.26 -34.09
CA ALA A 85 14.59 -6.35 -33.24
C ALA A 85 13.17 -6.83 -33.62
N VAL A 86 13.09 -8.14 -33.84
CA VAL A 86 11.93 -8.98 -34.10
C VAL A 86 10.85 -8.79 -33.02
N PRO A 87 9.54 -8.85 -33.34
CA PRO A 87 8.48 -8.66 -32.35
C PRO A 87 8.43 -9.82 -31.35
N GLN A 88 9.10 -9.65 -30.21
CA GLN A 88 9.14 -10.64 -29.13
C GLN A 88 8.17 -10.23 -28.00
N ARG A 89 6.91 -10.63 -28.14
CA ARG A 89 5.94 -10.60 -27.02
C ARG A 89 6.52 -11.46 -25.87
N GLY A 90 6.94 -10.84 -24.77
CA GLY A 90 7.13 -11.51 -23.48
C GLY A 90 8.55 -11.69 -22.93
N LEU A 91 9.58 -10.98 -23.42
CA LEU A 91 10.98 -11.20 -22.97
C LEU A 91 11.70 -10.07 -22.22
N THR A 92 11.07 -8.95 -21.89
CA THR A 92 11.68 -7.96 -20.96
C THR A 92 11.74 -8.42 -19.49
N ARG A 93 11.25 -9.64 -19.17
CA ARG A 93 11.30 -10.26 -17.84
C ARG A 93 12.58 -11.05 -17.52
N LEU A 94 13.60 -11.06 -18.39
CA LEU A 94 14.81 -11.86 -18.17
C LEU A 94 16.11 -11.05 -18.24
N ASN A 95 16.24 -10.02 -17.40
CA ASN A 95 17.54 -9.44 -17.05
C ASN A 95 17.62 -9.03 -15.57
N SER A 96 16.90 -9.73 -14.68
CA SER A 96 17.28 -9.80 -13.26
C SER A 96 18.13 -11.05 -13.07
N THR A 97 19.45 -10.88 -13.07
CA THR A 97 20.40 -11.91 -12.67
C THR A 97 19.93 -12.53 -11.34
N LYS A 98 19.74 -13.86 -11.33
CA LYS A 98 19.66 -14.72 -10.13
C LYS A 98 18.61 -14.34 -9.07
N TRP A 99 17.43 -14.97 -9.12
CA TRP A 99 16.67 -15.48 -7.95
C TRP A 99 16.76 -14.66 -6.64
N GLY A 100 16.20 -13.44 -6.60
CA GLY A 100 16.15 -12.70 -5.33
C GLY A 100 15.29 -11.45 -5.27
N ASN A 101 15.24 -10.64 -6.33
CA ASN A 101 14.50 -9.37 -6.31
C ASN A 101 13.81 -9.13 -7.65
N LEU A 102 12.64 -9.75 -7.87
CA LEU A 102 11.70 -9.18 -8.85
C LEU A 102 11.32 -7.80 -8.33
N VAL A 103 11.81 -6.74 -8.97
CA VAL A 103 11.29 -5.40 -8.77
C VAL A 103 9.82 -5.46 -9.18
N GLN A 104 8.94 -5.38 -8.20
CA GLN A 104 7.50 -5.34 -8.44
C GLN A 104 7.17 -3.93 -8.87
N ASP A 105 7.03 -3.72 -10.18
CA ASP A 105 6.58 -2.45 -10.73
C ASP A 105 5.05 -2.37 -10.77
N ARG A 106 4.53 -1.21 -11.18
CA ARG A 106 3.08 -0.95 -11.27
C ARG A 106 2.40 -1.93 -12.23
N ASN A 107 3.04 -2.25 -13.36
CA ASN A 107 2.54 -3.21 -14.35
C ASN A 107 2.38 -4.60 -13.75
N PHE A 108 3.39 -5.10 -13.05
CA PHE A 108 3.34 -6.40 -12.38
C PHE A 108 2.20 -6.45 -11.34
N ILE A 109 2.03 -5.39 -10.55
CA ILE A 109 0.94 -5.32 -9.57
C ILE A 109 -0.41 -5.36 -10.30
N ALA A 110 -0.58 -4.61 -11.39
CA ALA A 110 -1.82 -4.59 -12.14
C ALA A 110 -2.14 -5.94 -12.81
N GLU A 111 -1.17 -6.54 -13.50
CA GLU A 111 -1.30 -7.84 -14.16
C GLU A 111 -1.60 -8.99 -13.19
N THR A 112 -1.11 -8.89 -11.95
CA THR A 112 -1.19 -9.98 -10.97
C THR A 112 -2.16 -9.72 -9.82
N CYS A 113 -2.98 -8.68 -9.93
CA CYS A 113 -3.98 -8.30 -8.94
C CYS A 113 -4.92 -9.46 -8.58
N ILE A 114 -5.26 -10.29 -9.57
CA ILE A 114 -6.06 -11.50 -9.40
C ILE A 114 -5.20 -12.75 -9.60
N ARG A 115 -5.27 -13.69 -8.66
CA ARG A 115 -4.61 -15.00 -8.75
C ARG A 115 -5.41 -15.96 -9.64
N LYS A 116 -4.74 -16.98 -10.19
CA LYS A 116 -5.38 -18.11 -10.90
C LYS A 116 -6.41 -18.74 -9.94
N GLY A 117 -7.69 -18.53 -10.19
CA GLY A 117 -8.78 -18.91 -9.27
C GLY A 117 -9.65 -17.75 -8.75
N LYS A 118 -9.53 -16.54 -9.31
CA LYS A 118 -10.34 -15.33 -8.97
C LYS A 118 -10.10 -14.74 -7.58
N ASP A 119 -9.04 -15.16 -6.91
CA ASP A 119 -8.72 -14.66 -5.60
C ASP A 119 -7.87 -13.37 -5.67
N VAL A 120 -8.31 -12.33 -4.98
CA VAL A 120 -7.65 -11.03 -4.93
C VAL A 120 -6.35 -11.12 -4.13
N ARG A 121 -5.27 -10.59 -4.70
CA ARG A 121 -3.92 -10.69 -4.13
C ARG A 121 -3.60 -9.59 -3.13
N TYR A 122 -4.20 -8.42 -3.30
CA TYR A 122 -3.80 -7.21 -2.59
C TYR A 122 -4.92 -6.66 -1.72
N ALA A 123 -4.49 -5.96 -0.67
CA ALA A 123 -5.34 -5.16 0.19
C ALA A 123 -4.85 -3.71 0.17
N ILE A 124 -5.77 -2.77 0.33
CA ILE A 124 -5.48 -1.36 0.56
C ILE A 124 -5.76 -1.03 2.01
N LYS A 125 -4.84 -0.33 2.67
CA LYS A 125 -5.03 0.22 4.02
C LYS A 125 -5.02 1.75 3.92
N ARG A 126 -6.06 2.38 4.46
CA ARG A 126 -6.27 3.84 4.44
C ARG A 126 -6.94 4.30 5.72
N LEU A 127 -6.89 5.60 6.01
CA LEU A 127 -7.69 6.17 7.10
C LEU A 127 -9.16 5.88 6.89
N SER A 128 -9.87 5.54 7.97
CA SER A 128 -11.31 5.38 7.93
C SER A 128 -11.99 6.75 7.96
N ASP A 129 -13.22 6.84 7.47
CA ASP A 129 -13.97 8.10 7.54
C ASP A 129 -14.25 8.50 9.01
N GLU A 130 -14.36 7.50 9.90
CA GLU A 130 -14.53 7.63 11.36
C GLU A 130 -13.34 8.37 12.03
N THR A 131 -12.16 8.41 11.39
CA THR A 131 -11.02 9.15 11.95
C THR A 131 -11.24 10.66 11.94
N ALA A 132 -12.10 11.18 11.07
CA ALA A 132 -12.42 12.60 10.97
C ALA A 132 -13.48 13.06 11.99
N GLU A 133 -13.92 12.20 12.90
CA GLU A 133 -14.88 12.54 13.96
C GLU A 133 -14.29 13.43 15.05
N SER A 134 -12.96 13.35 15.27
CA SER A 134 -12.26 14.21 16.23
C SER A 134 -10.86 14.59 15.73
N PRO A 135 -10.37 15.80 16.04
CA PRO A 135 -9.03 16.25 15.68
C PRO A 135 -7.94 15.29 16.18
N GLU A 136 -8.08 14.78 17.40
CA GLU A 136 -7.09 13.92 18.04
C GLU A 136 -6.97 12.58 17.31
N ARG A 137 -8.11 11.96 16.98
CA ARG A 137 -8.12 10.71 16.20
C ARG A 137 -7.56 10.93 14.81
N PHE A 138 -7.93 12.03 14.16
CA PHE A 138 -7.43 12.36 12.83
C PHE A 138 -5.90 12.48 12.81
N VAL A 139 -5.33 13.31 13.70
CA VAL A 139 -3.88 13.52 13.81
C VAL A 139 -3.17 12.20 14.16
N ALA A 140 -3.68 11.45 15.14
CA ALA A 140 -3.10 10.16 15.52
C ALA A 140 -3.11 9.16 14.36
N GLY A 141 -4.22 9.08 13.62
CA GLY A 141 -4.34 8.20 12.46
C GLY A 141 -3.36 8.55 11.35
N VAL A 142 -3.22 9.85 11.01
CA VAL A 142 -2.25 10.32 10.00
C VAL A 142 -0.83 9.94 10.40
N ILE A 143 -0.45 10.20 11.66
CA ILE A 143 0.88 9.87 12.19
C ILE A 143 1.15 8.37 12.09
N ASP A 144 0.20 7.54 12.56
CA ASP A 144 0.35 6.09 12.59
C ASP A 144 0.52 5.52 11.18
N LEU A 145 -0.32 5.93 10.23
CA LEU A 145 -0.26 5.44 8.86
C LEU A 145 1.03 5.89 8.15
N ALA A 146 1.47 7.13 8.36
CA ALA A 146 2.71 7.65 7.79
C ALA A 146 3.93 6.88 8.31
N ILE A 147 4.04 6.70 9.64
CA ILE A 147 5.13 5.95 10.26
C ILE A 147 5.11 4.48 9.85
N GLU A 148 3.94 3.85 9.84
CA GLU A 148 3.79 2.46 9.39
C GLU A 148 4.27 2.28 7.94
N SER A 149 3.95 3.22 7.04
CA SER A 149 4.42 3.17 5.66
C SER A 149 5.95 3.25 5.55
N ARG A 150 6.61 4.06 6.39
CA ARG A 150 8.07 4.17 6.45
C ARG A 150 8.72 2.89 6.98
N PHE A 151 8.10 2.23 7.96
CA PHE A 151 8.59 0.93 8.43
C PHE A 151 8.41 -0.15 7.36
N LEU A 152 7.25 -0.22 6.73
CA LEU A 152 6.95 -1.26 5.76
C LEU A 152 7.70 -1.09 4.43
N SER A 153 8.21 0.10 4.11
CA SER A 153 9.07 0.31 2.93
C SER A 153 10.44 -0.35 3.05
N VAL A 154 10.95 -0.50 4.29
CA VAL A 154 12.29 -1.05 4.56
C VAL A 154 12.28 -2.51 5.01
N ILE A 155 11.17 -3.00 5.58
CA ILE A 155 11.09 -4.37 6.10
C ILE A 155 10.90 -5.39 4.96
N LYS A 156 11.85 -6.33 4.85
CA LYS A 156 11.81 -7.43 3.87
C LYS A 156 12.02 -8.77 4.56
N HIS A 157 10.94 -9.41 4.98
CA HIS A 157 10.98 -10.71 5.66
C HIS A 157 9.85 -11.63 5.17
N PRO A 158 10.06 -12.96 5.04
CA PRO A 158 9.02 -13.90 4.59
C PRO A 158 7.79 -13.99 5.52
N ASN A 159 7.96 -13.71 6.81
CA ASN A 159 6.90 -13.79 7.82
C ASN A 159 6.35 -12.43 8.27
N ILE A 160 6.78 -11.32 7.66
CA ILE A 160 6.20 -9.99 7.88
C ILE A 160 5.45 -9.61 6.62
N ILE A 161 4.27 -8.99 6.79
CA ILE A 161 3.45 -8.51 5.67
C ILE A 161 4.26 -7.52 4.82
N LYS A 162 4.18 -7.65 3.50
CA LYS A 162 4.93 -6.79 2.58
C LYS A 162 4.04 -5.68 2.07
N MET A 163 4.55 -4.45 2.13
CA MET A 163 4.03 -3.34 1.34
C MET A 163 4.48 -3.50 -0.12
N ARG A 164 3.53 -3.29 -1.02
CA ARG A 164 3.68 -3.48 -2.47
C ARG A 164 3.68 -2.15 -3.21
N ALA A 165 2.93 -1.18 -2.70
CA ALA A 165 2.83 0.16 -3.25
C ALA A 165 2.29 1.12 -2.19
N MET A 166 2.28 2.41 -2.51
CA MET A 166 1.65 3.45 -1.70
C MET A 166 0.94 4.49 -2.57
N ALA A 167 0.24 5.43 -1.96
CA ALA A 167 -0.40 6.50 -2.71
C ALA A 167 0.63 7.43 -3.39
N VAL A 168 0.22 8.04 -4.50
CA VAL A 168 0.88 9.23 -5.04
C VAL A 168 0.69 10.40 -4.05
N GLY A 169 1.74 11.18 -3.85
CA GLY A 169 1.71 12.38 -3.02
C GLY A 169 2.23 12.19 -1.60
N ASP A 170 1.81 13.11 -0.73
CA ASP A 170 2.31 13.29 0.63
C ASP A 170 1.66 12.29 1.61
N PRO A 171 2.47 11.53 2.40
CA PRO A 171 1.97 10.55 3.35
C PRO A 171 1.14 11.12 4.50
N HIS A 172 1.15 12.44 4.72
CA HIS A 172 0.37 13.09 5.76
C HIS A 172 -1.02 13.52 5.28
N LYS A 173 -1.32 13.40 3.98
CA LYS A 173 -2.62 13.81 3.43
C LYS A 173 -3.67 12.72 3.65
N PRO A 174 -4.95 13.07 3.92
CA PRO A 174 -6.00 12.08 4.20
C PRO A 174 -6.29 11.09 3.07
N GLY A 175 -5.94 11.43 1.82
CA GLY A 175 -6.03 10.51 0.68
C GLY A 175 -4.92 9.45 0.63
N PHE A 176 -3.95 9.50 1.56
CA PHE A 176 -2.84 8.57 1.59
C PHE A 176 -3.28 7.15 1.96
N PHE A 177 -2.64 6.17 1.32
CA PHE A 177 -2.89 4.76 1.54
C PHE A 177 -1.64 3.94 1.24
N VAL A 178 -1.64 2.70 1.74
CA VAL A 178 -0.63 1.69 1.38
C VAL A 178 -1.31 0.46 0.79
N VAL A 179 -0.65 -0.18 -0.16
CA VAL A 179 -1.05 -1.46 -0.75
C VAL A 179 -0.22 -2.57 -0.14
N LEU A 180 -0.88 -3.61 0.38
CA LEU A 180 -0.29 -4.71 1.12
C LEU A 180 -0.62 -6.04 0.44
N ASP A 181 0.17 -7.08 0.72
CA ASP A 181 -0.28 -8.45 0.49
C ASP A 181 -1.57 -8.73 1.27
N ARG A 182 -2.57 -9.35 0.62
CA ARG A 182 -3.80 -9.77 1.31
C ARG A 182 -3.51 -10.95 2.24
N LEU A 183 -3.92 -10.81 3.51
CA LEU A 183 -4.04 -11.93 4.45
C LEU A 183 -5.51 -12.34 4.56
N TYR A 184 -5.77 -13.65 4.62
CA TYR A 184 -7.13 -14.22 4.55
C TYR A 184 -7.80 -14.40 5.91
N ASP A 185 -6.98 -14.52 6.96
CA ASP A 185 -7.44 -14.76 8.32
C ASP A 185 -6.45 -14.13 9.29
N THR A 186 -6.97 -13.75 10.47
CA THR A 186 -6.15 -13.47 11.64
C THR A 186 -5.78 -14.78 12.35
N LEU A 187 -4.72 -14.75 13.15
CA LEU A 187 -4.35 -15.90 13.97
C LEU A 187 -5.48 -16.29 14.94
N SER A 188 -6.16 -15.32 15.56
CA SER A 188 -7.30 -15.56 16.45
C SER A 188 -8.42 -16.32 15.73
N SER A 189 -8.81 -15.86 14.53
CA SER A 189 -9.83 -16.55 13.72
C SER A 189 -9.39 -17.98 13.35
N LYS A 190 -8.11 -18.20 13.05
CA LYS A 190 -7.59 -19.54 12.79
C LYS A 190 -7.65 -20.44 14.03
N ILE A 191 -7.26 -19.92 15.19
CA ILE A 191 -7.31 -20.66 16.46
C ILE A 191 -8.76 -21.09 16.75
N ASP A 192 -9.74 -20.22 16.55
CA ASP A 192 -11.15 -20.55 16.79
C ASP A 192 -11.68 -21.59 15.81
N LYS A 193 -11.28 -21.53 14.52
CA LYS A 193 -11.61 -22.57 13.53
C LYS A 193 -11.02 -23.92 13.94
N TRP A 194 -9.75 -23.96 14.31
CA TRP A 194 -9.07 -25.20 14.73
C TRP A 194 -9.67 -25.82 15.98
N LYS A 195 -10.12 -25.02 16.95
CA LYS A 195 -10.87 -25.51 18.13
C LYS A 195 -12.19 -26.20 17.73
N LYS A 196 -12.92 -25.62 16.76
CA LYS A 196 -14.19 -26.19 16.26
C LYS A 196 -13.98 -27.45 15.43
N GLU A 197 -12.87 -27.56 14.71
CA GLU A 197 -12.53 -28.76 13.94
C GLU A 197 -12.18 -29.93 14.87
N LYS A 198 -11.41 -29.68 15.94
CA LYS A 198 -11.06 -30.71 16.93
C LYS A 198 -12.24 -31.25 17.73
N SER A 199 -13.32 -30.48 17.89
CA SER A 199 -14.52 -30.91 18.63
C SER A 199 -15.52 -31.71 17.78
N LYS A 200 -15.24 -31.87 16.48
CA LYS A 200 -16.04 -32.69 15.55
C LYS A 200 -15.46 -34.10 15.33
N VAL A 201 -14.36 -34.42 16.02
CA VAL A 201 -13.70 -35.73 16.04
C VAL A 201 -13.92 -36.33 17.42
#